data_AF-Q0FNG2-F1
#
_entry.id   AF-Q0FNG2-F1
#
_cell.length_a   1.000
_cell.length_b   1.000
_cell.length_c   1.000
_cell.angle_alpha   90.00
_cell.angle_beta   90.00
_cell.angle_gamma   90.00
#
_symmetry.space_group_name_H-M   'P 1'
#
loop_
_entity.id
_entity.type
_entity.pdbx_description
1 polymer ?
#
loop_
_entity_poly.entity_id
_entity_poly.type
_entity_poly.pdbx_seq_one_letter_code
_entity_poly.pdbx_strand_id
1 'polypeptide(L)' 'MPPSDMPNVIRRLTADRKLSGLVSRIHRDLHSNDPARRSQGALALKRLGFPE' A
#
# COMPACT_ATOMS: atom_id res chain seq x y z
N MET A 1 18.96 0.22 6.96
CA MET A 1 18.78 1.65 6.62
C MET A 1 18.56 2.40 7.92
N PRO A 2 19.34 3.45 8.21
CA PRO A 2 19.12 4.24 9.41
C PRO A 2 17.78 4.98 9.32
N PRO A 3 17.05 5.17 10.43
CA PRO A 3 15.72 5.81 10.42
C PRO A 3 15.71 7.22 9.83
N SER A 4 16.84 7.92 9.87
CA SER A 4 17.05 9.24 9.27
C SER A 4 16.80 9.29 7.76
N ASP A 5 16.95 8.17 7.06
CA ASP A 5 16.84 8.12 5.60
C ASP A 5 15.41 7.82 5.11
N MET A 6 14.52 7.37 6.00
CA MET A 6 13.14 7.00 5.66
C MET A 6 12.37 8.10 4.90
N PRO A 7 12.42 9.39 5.31
CA PRO A 7 11.71 10.44 4.60
C PRO A 7 12.13 10.57 3.12
N ASN A 8 13.43 10.49 2.85
CA ASN A 8 13.96 10.59 1.49
C ASN A 8 13.62 9.35 0.65
N VAL A 9 13.64 8.17 1.26
CA VAL A 9 13.23 6.92 0.59
C VAL A 9 11.75 6.96 0.24
N ILE A 10 10.87 7.37 1.17
CA ILE A 10 9.43 7.52 0.89
C ILE A 10 9.22 8.56 -0.21
N ARG A 11 9.87 9.73 -0.14
CA ARG A 11 9.77 10.77 -1.16
C ARG A 11 10.15 10.24 -2.55
N ARG A 12 11.24 9.46 -2.64
CA ARG A 12 11.71 8.87 -3.90
C ARG A 12 10.77 7.79 -4.42
N LEU A 13 10.27 6.91 -3.55
CA LEU A 13 9.28 5.88 -3.93
C LEU A 13 7.97 6.49 -4.44
N THR A 14 7.54 7.61 -3.86
CA THR A 14 6.38 8.38 -4.31
C THR A 14 6.65 9.09 -5.64
N ALA A 15 7.80 9.76 -5.78
CA ALA A 15 8.21 10.45 -7.01
C ALA A 15 8.34 9.49 -8.20
N ASP A 16 8.96 8.33 -7.97
CA ASP A 16 9.13 7.27 -8.97
C ASP A 16 7.83 6.49 -9.23
N ARG A 17 6.73 6.85 -8.55
CA ARG A 17 5.43 6.15 -8.56
C ARG A 17 5.56 4.64 -8.30
N LYS A 18 6.61 4.19 -7.62
CA LYS A 18 6.86 2.76 -7.35
C LYS A 18 5.77 2.15 -6.46
N LEU A 19 5.08 2.98 -5.68
CA LEU A 19 3.95 2.57 -4.85
C LEU A 19 2.61 2.58 -5.60
N SER A 20 2.52 3.21 -6.77
CA SER A 20 1.24 3.39 -7.50
C SER A 20 0.59 2.06 -7.86
N GLY A 21 1.36 1.10 -8.38
CA GLY A 21 0.84 -0.23 -8.73
C GLY A 21 0.33 -1.01 -7.52
N LEU A 22 1.00 -0.89 -6.38
CA LEU A 22 0.57 -1.52 -5.12
C LEU A 22 -0.74 -0.90 -4.63
N VAL A 23 -0.81 0.44 -4.58
CA VAL A 23 -2.01 1.17 -4.14
C VAL A 23 -3.20 0.89 -5.07
N SER A 24 -2.99 0.89 -6.40
CA SER A 24 -4.04 0.55 -7.37
C SER A 24 -4.55 -0.87 -7.23
N ARG A 25 -3.67 -1.83 -6.90
CA ARG A 25 -4.07 -3.22 -6.64
C ARG A 25 -4.91 -3.31 -5.37
N ILE A 26 -4.46 -2.69 -4.27
CA ILE A 26 -5.20 -2.67 -3.01
C ILE A 26 -6.60 -2.07 -3.21
N HIS A 27 -6.71 -0.94 -3.90
CA HIS A 27 -8.01 -0.34 -4.24
C HIS A 27 -8.90 -1.32 -5.03
N ARG A 28 -8.35 -1.96 -6.07
CA ARG A 28 -9.10 -2.93 -6.85
C ARG A 28 -9.59 -4.11 -6.01
N ASP A 29 -8.74 -4.62 -5.13
CA ASP A 29 -9.05 -5.78 -4.30
C ASP A 29 -10.13 -5.45 -3.25
N LEU A 30 -10.09 -4.25 -2.66
CA LEU A 30 -11.12 -3.76 -1.72
C LEU A 30 -12.50 -3.59 -2.36
N HIS A 31 -12.56 -3.21 -3.64
CA HIS A 31 -13.81 -3.05 -4.39
C HIS A 31 -14.24 -4.32 -5.15
N SER A 32 -13.56 -5.46 -4.94
CA SER A 32 -13.91 -6.72 -5.59
C SER A 32 -15.20 -7.32 -5.02
N ASN A 33 -16.01 -7.94 -5.88
CA ASN A 33 -17.17 -8.74 -5.44
C ASN A 33 -16.75 -10.04 -4.73
N ASP A 34 -15.51 -10.50 -4.94
CA ASP A 34 -14.93 -11.66 -4.26
C ASP A 34 -14.54 -11.30 -2.80
N PRO A 35 -15.16 -11.93 -1.78
CA PRO A 35 -14.82 -11.71 -0.37
C PRO A 35 -13.35 -11.96 -0.05
N ALA A 36 -12.71 -12.98 -0.66
CA ALA A 36 -11.32 -13.31 -0.39
C ALA A 36 -10.38 -12.18 -0.83
N ARG A 37 -10.65 -11.58 -2.00
CA ARG A 37 -9.90 -10.42 -2.48
C ARG A 37 -10.08 -9.20 -1.59
N ARG A 38 -11.29 -8.93 -1.11
CA ARG A 38 -11.52 -7.84 -0.15
C ARG A 38 -10.70 -8.02 1.13
N SER A 39 -10.68 -9.23 1.68
CA SER A 39 -9.85 -9.54 2.85
C SER A 39 -8.35 -9.35 2.59
N GLN A 40 -7.86 -9.70 1.40
CA GLN A 40 -6.45 -9.45 1.01
C GLN A 40 -6.13 -7.96 0.92
N GLY A 41 -7.03 -7.15 0.34
CA GLY A 41 -6.89 -5.69 0.29
C GLY A 41 -6.84 -5.06 1.68
N ALA A 42 -7.74 -5.48 2.59
CA ALA A 42 -7.76 -5.01 3.97
C ALA A 42 -6.49 -5.40 4.75
N LEU A 43 -6.02 -6.65 4.57
CA LEU A 43 -4.78 -7.11 5.19
C LEU A 43 -3.56 -6.31 4.70
N ALA A 44 -3.52 -5.96 3.41
CA ALA A 44 -2.45 -5.14 2.84
C ALA A 44 -2.43 -3.73 3.46
N LEU A 45 -3.60 -3.10 3.67
CA LEU A 45 -3.68 -1.81 4.36
C LEU A 45 -3.17 -1.91 5.81
N LYS A 46 -3.56 -2.96 6.53
CA LYS A 46 -3.08 -3.19 7.91
C LYS A 46 -1.56 -3.36 7.98
N ARG A 47 -0.96 -4.10 7.04
CA ARG A 47 0.51 -4.26 6.95
C ARG A 47 1.24 -2.96 6.63
N LEU A 48 0.57 -2.04 5.93
CA LEU A 48 1.08 -0.70 5.65
C LEU A 48 0.85 0.29 6.82
N GLY A 49 0.15 -0.13 7.87
CA GLY A 49 -0.11 0.67 9.07
C GLY A 49 -1.27 1.66 8.92
N PHE A 50 -2.14 1.49 7.93
CA PHE A 50 -3.36 2.29 7.82
C PHE A 50 -4.38 1.86 8.89
N PRO A 51 -5.04 2.81 9.58
CA PRO A 51 -6.15 2.51 10.48
C PRO A 51 -7.36 2.02 9.68
N GLU A 52 -8.18 1.18 10.33
CA GLU A 52 -9.39 0.57 9.77
C GLU A 52 -10.56 1.54 9.56
#